data_AF-A0A7S0SQ66-F1
#
_entry.id   AF-A0A7S0SQ66-F1
#
_cell.length_a   1.000
_cell.length_b   1.000
_cell.length_c   1.000
_cell.angle_alpha   90.00
_cell.angle_beta   90.00
_cell.angle_gamma   90.00
#
_symmetry.space_group_name_H-M   'P 1'
#
loop_
_entity.id
_entity.type
_entity.pdbx_description
1 polymer ?
#
loop_
_entity_poly.entity_id
_entity_poly.type
_entity_poly.pdbx_seq_one_letter_code
_entity_poly.pdbx_strand_id
1 'polypeptide(L)'
;GQVIKGWDQGFLTMKKNEKAILRCRSDYAYGKAGQGAIPPDATLNFDVELISFGPKKKEPWEYSDEEKLIEANKLKDQGTEAYKEKNFAEAINLYEEASRMIESVSSGEQLWISCKLNSSQASINLQSYADALLYATEALKKDPNNVKALYRRGLARNHLGLADEALEDLNHGLSLDSDNKSIKQEIIKSKKIIADAKKKEKAIYGNLFSKVSVYDDKEAPIVPGLSENNPKVFLDIDIDGKPIGRLVILLYADVVPKTATNFLSLCTGEKGLTSSGIPLHYKGSSFHRVIKGFMIQGGDFTKGDGTGGESIYGSKFNDENFKVKHTEGGLLSMANAGPNTNGSQFFITSGPTPHLDGKHTVFGKVIHGYDTVFKTIEDIATGPNDKPLKPVIIANCGV
;
A
#
# COMPACT_ATOMS: atom_id res chain seq x y z
N GLY A 1 -31.01 -8.77 -13.77
CA GLY A 1 -31.77 -8.10 -12.70
C GLY A 1 -31.90 -9.10 -11.59
N GLN A 2 -31.43 -8.77 -10.38
CA GLN A 2 -31.22 -9.75 -9.30
C GLN A 2 -32.55 -10.37 -8.82
N VAL A 3 -33.01 -11.42 -9.50
CA VAL A 3 -34.14 -12.25 -9.04
C VAL A 3 -33.67 -13.69 -8.95
N ILE A 4 -33.45 -14.36 -10.09
CA ILE A 4 -32.89 -15.71 -10.17
C ILE A 4 -32.04 -15.88 -11.44
N LYS A 5 -31.02 -16.76 -11.39
CA LYS A 5 -30.08 -17.00 -12.50
C LYS A 5 -30.78 -17.45 -13.79
N GLY A 6 -31.86 -18.21 -13.67
CA GLY A 6 -32.64 -18.70 -14.80
C GLY A 6 -33.29 -17.58 -15.61
N TRP A 7 -33.66 -16.47 -14.97
CA TRP A 7 -34.20 -15.30 -15.67
C TRP A 7 -33.10 -14.55 -16.41
N ASP A 8 -31.96 -14.31 -15.76
CA ASP A 8 -30.83 -13.61 -16.40
C ASP A 8 -30.39 -14.33 -17.68
N GLN A 9 -30.38 -15.67 -17.70
CA GLN A 9 -30.04 -16.45 -18.90
C GLN A 9 -31.20 -16.57 -19.89
N GLY A 10 -32.43 -16.78 -19.42
CA GLY A 10 -33.58 -16.98 -20.28
C GLY A 10 -33.93 -15.73 -21.09
N PHE A 11 -33.95 -14.55 -20.46
CA PHE A 11 -34.26 -13.29 -21.14
C PHE A 11 -33.21 -12.91 -22.20
N LEU A 12 -31.94 -13.34 -22.05
CA LEU A 12 -30.91 -13.12 -23.06
C LEU A 12 -31.20 -13.83 -24.38
N THR A 13 -32.03 -14.88 -24.37
CA THR A 13 -32.39 -15.64 -25.58
C THR A 13 -33.66 -15.16 -26.27
N MET A 14 -34.41 -14.24 -25.65
CA MET A 14 -35.72 -13.80 -26.14
C MET A 14 -35.62 -12.56 -27.04
N LYS A 15 -36.60 -12.41 -27.94
CA LYS A 15 -36.80 -11.22 -28.77
C LYS A 15 -37.85 -10.29 -28.15
N LYS A 16 -37.85 -9.02 -28.56
CA LYS A 16 -38.88 -8.05 -28.13
C LYS A 16 -40.27 -8.55 -28.49
N ASN A 17 -41.20 -8.48 -27.54
CA ASN A 17 -42.57 -9.00 -27.57
C ASN A 17 -42.70 -10.53 -27.67
N GLU A 18 -41.61 -11.28 -27.50
CA GLU A 18 -41.67 -12.73 -27.46
C GLU A 18 -42.31 -13.20 -26.15
N LYS A 19 -43.19 -14.20 -26.25
CA LYS A 19 -43.76 -14.94 -25.12
C LYS A 19 -43.14 -16.32 -25.06
N ALA A 20 -42.62 -16.70 -23.91
CA ALA A 20 -41.97 -17.98 -23.71
C ALA A 20 -42.27 -18.55 -22.33
N ILE A 21 -42.08 -19.86 -22.18
CA ILE A 21 -42.10 -20.54 -20.88
C ILE A 21 -40.66 -20.85 -20.49
N LEU A 22 -40.14 -20.17 -19.47
CA LEU A 22 -38.83 -20.45 -18.91
C LEU A 22 -38.95 -21.54 -17.85
N ARG A 23 -38.47 -22.74 -18.17
CA ARG A 23 -38.37 -23.86 -17.22
C ARG A 23 -37.03 -23.81 -16.49
N CYS A 24 -37.05 -23.34 -15.26
CA CYS A 24 -35.86 -23.17 -14.42
C CYS A 24 -35.73 -24.32 -13.42
N ARG A 25 -34.67 -25.12 -13.57
CA ARG A 25 -34.25 -26.11 -12.55
C ARG A 25 -33.90 -25.40 -11.24
N SER A 26 -34.04 -26.09 -10.11
CA SER A 26 -33.92 -25.48 -8.77
C SER A 26 -32.61 -24.70 -8.56
N ASP A 27 -31.48 -25.18 -9.05
CA ASP A 27 -30.16 -24.53 -8.98
C ASP A 27 -30.03 -23.23 -9.81
N TYR A 28 -30.94 -23.02 -10.76
CA TYR A 28 -31.12 -21.76 -11.49
C TYR A 28 -32.28 -20.91 -10.96
N ALA A 29 -33.00 -21.41 -9.93
CA ALA A 29 -34.07 -20.72 -9.22
C ALA A 29 -33.67 -20.52 -7.74
N TYR A 30 -34.44 -21.09 -6.78
CA TYR A 30 -34.27 -20.87 -5.33
C TYR A 30 -33.49 -21.97 -4.61
N GLY A 31 -32.92 -22.92 -5.36
CA GLY A 31 -32.04 -23.98 -4.88
C GLY A 31 -32.65 -24.85 -3.77
N LYS A 32 -31.76 -25.41 -2.94
CA LYS A 32 -32.10 -26.31 -1.83
C LYS A 32 -32.84 -25.63 -0.68
N ALA A 33 -32.86 -24.30 -0.64
CA ALA A 33 -33.51 -23.55 0.44
C ALA A 33 -34.99 -23.26 0.14
N GLY A 34 -35.36 -23.14 -1.13
CA GLY A 34 -36.68 -22.62 -1.52
C GLY A 34 -36.83 -21.13 -1.18
N GLN A 35 -38.02 -20.57 -1.38
CA GLN A 35 -38.34 -19.19 -0.99
C GLN A 35 -39.84 -19.01 -0.75
N GLY A 36 -40.22 -18.61 0.47
CA GLY A 36 -41.62 -18.40 0.85
C GLY A 36 -42.44 -19.69 0.69
N ALA A 37 -43.45 -19.65 -0.19
CA ALA A 37 -44.27 -20.82 -0.51
C ALA A 37 -43.63 -21.79 -1.51
N ILE A 38 -42.46 -21.47 -2.04
CA ILE A 38 -41.75 -22.31 -3.02
C ILE A 38 -40.92 -23.36 -2.29
N PRO A 39 -41.20 -24.66 -2.50
CA PRO A 39 -40.47 -25.73 -1.82
C PRO A 39 -38.97 -25.77 -2.17
N PRO A 40 -38.14 -26.30 -1.27
CA PRO A 40 -36.79 -26.75 -1.58
C PRO A 40 -36.72 -27.59 -2.85
N ASP A 41 -35.69 -27.36 -3.67
CA ASP A 41 -35.40 -28.14 -4.89
C ASP A 41 -36.50 -28.15 -5.96
N ALA A 42 -37.46 -27.21 -5.88
CA ALA A 42 -38.51 -27.07 -6.88
C ALA A 42 -37.96 -26.60 -8.24
N THR A 43 -38.41 -27.26 -9.32
CA THR A 43 -38.27 -26.76 -10.69
C THR A 43 -39.49 -25.90 -11.01
N LEU A 44 -39.26 -24.70 -11.53
CA LEU A 44 -40.30 -23.71 -11.77
C LEU A 44 -40.49 -23.46 -13.27
N ASN A 45 -41.73 -23.25 -13.68
CA ASN A 45 -42.07 -22.77 -15.02
C ASN A 45 -42.59 -21.35 -14.90
N PHE A 46 -42.00 -20.42 -15.65
CA PHE A 46 -42.42 -19.03 -15.69
C PHE A 46 -42.94 -18.69 -17.08
N ASP A 47 -44.20 -18.26 -17.15
CA ASP A 47 -44.75 -17.64 -18.34
C ASP A 47 -44.27 -16.19 -18.39
N VAL A 48 -43.44 -15.86 -19.38
CA VAL A 48 -42.78 -14.56 -19.49
C VAL A 48 -43.04 -13.91 -20.84
N GLU A 49 -43.07 -12.58 -20.85
CA GLU A 49 -43.15 -11.75 -22.05
C GLU A 49 -42.06 -10.65 -21.98
N LEU A 50 -41.18 -10.60 -22.98
CA LEU A 50 -40.14 -9.57 -23.05
C LEU A 50 -40.67 -8.29 -23.69
N ILE A 51 -41.23 -7.38 -22.89
CA ILE A 51 -41.88 -6.15 -23.38
C ILE A 51 -40.87 -5.19 -24.06
N SER A 52 -39.71 -4.98 -23.43
CA SER A 52 -38.64 -4.14 -23.95
C SER A 52 -37.31 -4.48 -23.30
N PHE A 53 -36.22 -4.13 -23.98
CA PHE A 53 -34.88 -4.13 -23.42
C PHE A 53 -34.20 -2.81 -23.82
N GLY A 54 -33.34 -2.29 -22.95
CA GLY A 54 -32.50 -1.14 -23.28
C GLY A 54 -31.54 -1.48 -24.41
N PRO A 55 -30.93 -0.48 -25.08
CA PRO A 55 -29.88 -0.76 -26.04
C PRO A 55 -28.82 -1.66 -25.40
N LYS A 56 -28.33 -2.66 -26.15
CA LYS A 56 -27.20 -3.47 -25.73
C LYS A 56 -26.10 -2.50 -25.31
N LYS A 57 -25.64 -2.57 -24.05
CA LYS A 57 -24.46 -1.81 -23.63
C LYS A 57 -23.35 -2.21 -24.59
N LYS A 58 -22.83 -1.24 -25.34
CA LYS A 58 -21.67 -1.45 -26.18
C LYS A 58 -20.53 -1.90 -25.28
N GLU A 59 -19.74 -2.85 -25.76
CA GLU A 59 -18.50 -3.20 -25.11
C GLU A 59 -17.49 -2.04 -25.27
N PRO A 60 -16.53 -1.84 -24.35
CA PRO A 60 -15.63 -0.67 -24.37
C PRO A 60 -14.87 -0.44 -25.69
N TRP A 61 -14.62 -1.49 -26.48
CA TRP A 61 -13.97 -1.41 -27.79
C TRP A 61 -14.92 -1.08 -28.96
N GLU A 62 -16.24 -1.16 -28.75
CA GLU A 62 -17.27 -0.81 -29.75
C GLU A 62 -17.56 0.70 -29.78
N TYR A 63 -17.04 1.47 -28.82
CA TYR A 63 -17.15 2.92 -28.79
C TYR A 63 -16.05 3.58 -29.62
N SER A 64 -16.43 4.54 -30.47
CA SER A 64 -15.46 5.48 -31.03
C SER A 64 -14.91 6.41 -29.93
N ASP A 65 -13.78 7.06 -30.19
CA ASP A 65 -13.21 8.03 -29.24
C ASP A 65 -14.18 9.18 -28.93
N GLU A 66 -14.95 9.65 -29.92
CA GLU A 66 -15.99 10.67 -29.73
C GLU A 66 -17.13 10.16 -28.83
N GLU A 67 -17.59 8.93 -29.05
CA GLU A 67 -18.64 8.33 -28.21
C GLU A 67 -18.14 8.10 -26.77
N LYS A 68 -16.86 7.73 -26.60
CA LYS A 68 -16.23 7.59 -25.28
C LYS A 68 -16.24 8.91 -24.51
N LEU A 69 -15.90 10.01 -25.18
CA LEU A 69 -15.90 11.34 -24.57
C LEU A 69 -17.30 11.77 -24.13
N ILE A 70 -18.32 11.53 -24.96
CA ILE A 70 -19.71 11.87 -24.65
C ILE A 70 -20.19 11.11 -23.42
N GLU A 71 -19.99 9.79 -23.39
CA GLU A 71 -20.46 8.97 -22.26
C GLU A 71 -19.64 9.24 -20.99
N ALA A 72 -18.33 9.45 -21.09
CA ALA A 72 -17.51 9.83 -19.94
C ALA A 72 -17.93 11.18 -19.35
N ASN A 73 -18.30 12.16 -20.18
CA ASN A 73 -18.79 13.44 -19.67
C ASN A 73 -20.13 13.26 -18.93
N LYS A 74 -21.04 12.46 -19.49
CA LYS A 74 -22.31 12.12 -18.83
C LYS A 74 -22.11 11.40 -17.49
N LEU A 75 -21.20 10.43 -17.42
CA LEU A 75 -20.84 9.73 -16.18
C LEU A 75 -20.25 10.70 -15.14
N LYS A 76 -19.37 11.62 -15.56
CA LYS A 76 -18.85 12.68 -14.70
C LYS A 76 -19.96 13.59 -14.17
N ASP A 77 -20.93 13.96 -15.00
CA ASP A 77 -22.07 14.79 -14.59
C ASP A 77 -22.93 14.05 -13.55
N GLN A 78 -23.21 12.76 -13.76
CA GLN A 78 -23.88 11.91 -12.78
C GLN A 78 -23.10 11.81 -11.47
N GLY A 79 -21.77 11.62 -11.54
CA GLY A 79 -20.89 11.62 -10.38
C GLY A 79 -20.92 12.95 -9.63
N THR A 80 -21.10 14.06 -10.35
CA THR A 80 -21.23 15.41 -9.76
C THR A 80 -22.55 15.57 -9.01
N GLU A 81 -23.65 15.03 -9.53
CA GLU A 81 -24.93 15.00 -8.80
C GLU A 81 -24.86 14.11 -7.56
N ALA A 82 -24.32 12.89 -7.67
CA ALA A 82 -24.10 12.01 -6.53
C ALA A 82 -23.21 12.67 -5.45
N TYR A 83 -22.19 13.43 -5.87
CA TYR A 83 -21.34 14.19 -4.98
C TYR A 83 -22.12 15.29 -4.22
N LYS A 84 -23.00 16.02 -4.91
CA LYS A 84 -23.86 17.06 -4.27
C LYS A 84 -24.81 16.44 -3.25
N GLU A 85 -25.30 15.24 -3.51
CA GLU A 85 -26.12 14.45 -2.60
C GLU A 85 -25.32 13.85 -1.43
N LYS A 86 -24.01 14.10 -1.36
CA LYS A 86 -23.05 13.52 -0.40
C LYS A 86 -22.93 12.00 -0.50
N ASN A 87 -23.38 11.40 -1.60
CA ASN A 87 -23.14 10.00 -1.91
C ASN A 87 -21.75 9.85 -2.56
N PHE A 88 -20.72 10.06 -1.75
CA PHE A 88 -19.34 10.15 -2.25
C PHE A 88 -18.82 8.82 -2.81
N ALA A 89 -19.27 7.68 -2.29
CA ALA A 89 -18.86 6.38 -2.80
C ALA A 89 -19.36 6.17 -4.24
N GLU A 90 -20.63 6.50 -4.48
CA GLU A 90 -21.20 6.43 -5.84
C GLU A 90 -20.56 7.46 -6.77
N ALA A 91 -20.31 8.68 -6.28
CA ALA A 91 -19.60 9.69 -7.05
C ALA A 91 -18.23 9.19 -7.52
N ILE A 92 -17.45 8.54 -6.65
CA ILE A 92 -16.15 7.95 -6.99
C ILE A 92 -16.31 6.89 -8.08
N ASN A 93 -17.23 5.94 -7.92
CA ASN A 93 -17.48 4.89 -8.92
C ASN A 93 -17.75 5.48 -10.31
N LEU A 94 -18.61 6.50 -10.37
CA LEU A 94 -18.98 7.18 -11.62
C LEU A 94 -17.80 7.94 -12.25
N TYR A 95 -16.99 8.64 -11.45
CA TYR A 95 -15.79 9.30 -11.94
C TYR A 95 -14.72 8.31 -12.42
N GLU A 96 -14.58 7.18 -11.74
CA GLU A 96 -13.66 6.12 -12.15
C GLU A 96 -14.11 5.49 -13.47
N GLU A 97 -15.39 5.17 -13.63
CA GLU A 97 -15.95 4.66 -14.88
C GLU A 97 -15.74 5.66 -16.03
N ALA A 98 -16.03 6.94 -15.79
CA ALA A 98 -15.77 8.01 -16.74
C ALA A 98 -14.29 8.05 -17.15
N SER A 99 -13.37 8.02 -16.18
CA SER A 99 -11.93 8.08 -16.45
C SER A 99 -11.40 6.85 -17.20
N ARG A 100 -11.92 5.66 -16.90
CA ARG A 100 -11.54 4.41 -17.57
C ARG A 100 -11.94 4.42 -19.04
N MET A 101 -13.10 5.00 -19.36
CA MET A 101 -13.57 5.10 -20.75
C MET A 101 -12.63 5.92 -21.65
N ILE A 102 -11.98 6.94 -21.09
CA ILE A 102 -11.19 7.92 -21.85
C ILE A 102 -9.68 7.84 -21.57
N GLU A 103 -9.22 6.83 -20.83
CA GLU A 103 -7.81 6.70 -20.44
C GLU A 103 -6.87 6.63 -21.65
N SER A 104 -7.31 5.96 -22.73
CA SER A 104 -6.56 5.85 -23.98
C SER A 104 -6.89 6.94 -25.01
N VAL A 105 -7.81 7.86 -24.70
CA VAL A 105 -8.31 8.88 -25.63
C VAL A 105 -7.55 10.18 -25.41
N SER A 106 -6.65 10.54 -26.33
CA SER A 106 -5.75 11.70 -26.17
C SER A 106 -6.49 13.03 -25.99
N SER A 107 -7.58 13.26 -26.74
CA SER A 107 -8.44 14.43 -26.62
C SER A 107 -9.25 14.47 -25.31
N GLY A 108 -9.30 13.36 -24.56
CA GLY A 108 -9.99 13.23 -23.28
C GLY A 108 -9.15 13.58 -22.05
N GLU A 109 -7.88 13.94 -22.22
CA GLU A 109 -6.94 14.11 -21.10
C GLU A 109 -7.43 15.08 -20.02
N GLN A 110 -7.93 16.26 -20.40
CA GLN A 110 -8.42 17.24 -19.44
C GLN A 110 -9.68 16.76 -18.69
N LEU A 111 -10.55 16.02 -19.38
CA LEU A 111 -11.73 15.39 -18.76
C LEU A 111 -11.30 14.29 -17.79
N TRP A 112 -10.30 13.49 -18.15
CA TRP A 112 -9.71 12.46 -17.29
C TRP A 112 -9.13 13.07 -16.02
N ILE A 113 -8.32 14.13 -16.14
CA ILE A 113 -7.74 14.85 -15.00
C ILE A 113 -8.87 15.38 -14.11
N SER A 114 -9.92 15.96 -14.69
CA SER A 114 -11.10 16.43 -13.95
C SER A 114 -11.77 15.30 -13.14
N CYS A 115 -11.89 14.09 -13.70
CA CYS A 115 -12.47 12.94 -13.00
C CYS A 115 -11.60 12.48 -11.83
N LYS A 116 -10.27 12.40 -12.02
CA LYS A 116 -9.33 12.03 -10.95
C LYS A 116 -9.29 13.06 -9.84
N LEU A 117 -9.32 14.34 -10.19
CA LEU A 117 -9.46 15.43 -9.23
C LEU A 117 -10.75 15.31 -8.40
N ASN A 118 -11.90 15.05 -9.05
CA ASN A 118 -13.16 14.89 -8.33
C ASN A 118 -13.18 13.63 -7.44
N SER A 119 -12.61 12.52 -7.91
CA SER A 119 -12.43 11.28 -7.13
C SER A 119 -11.57 11.52 -5.89
N SER A 120 -10.47 12.25 -6.03
CA SER A 120 -9.61 12.66 -4.92
C SER A 120 -10.39 13.47 -3.88
N GLN A 121 -11.20 14.44 -4.32
CA GLN A 121 -12.00 15.26 -3.41
C GLN A 121 -13.09 14.46 -2.68
N ALA A 122 -13.79 13.56 -3.39
CA ALA A 122 -14.79 12.69 -2.81
C ALA A 122 -14.16 11.74 -1.77
N SER A 123 -12.97 11.22 -2.06
CA SER A 123 -12.20 10.37 -1.14
C SER A 123 -11.78 11.14 0.12
N ILE A 124 -11.39 12.41 0.00
CA ILE A 124 -11.12 13.28 1.16
C ILE A 124 -12.37 13.42 2.05
N ASN A 125 -13.57 13.59 1.46
CA ASN A 125 -14.80 13.71 2.24
C ASN A 125 -15.17 12.40 2.96
N LEU A 126 -14.79 11.25 2.40
CA LEU A 126 -14.89 9.94 3.05
C LEU A 126 -13.77 9.66 4.05
N GLN A 127 -12.80 10.57 4.20
CA GLN A 127 -11.57 10.36 4.97
C GLN A 127 -10.73 9.17 4.45
N SER A 128 -10.93 8.75 3.20
CA SER A 128 -10.06 7.78 2.53
C SER A 128 -8.86 8.51 1.94
N TYR A 129 -7.91 8.85 2.79
CA TYR A 129 -6.76 9.67 2.40
C TYR A 129 -5.77 8.92 1.50
N ALA A 130 -5.69 7.59 1.61
CA ALA A 130 -4.87 6.77 0.71
C ALA A 130 -5.38 6.85 -0.74
N ASP A 131 -6.69 6.72 -0.95
CA ASP A 131 -7.30 6.84 -2.28
C ASP A 131 -7.18 8.27 -2.81
N ALA A 132 -7.39 9.27 -1.94
CA ALA A 132 -7.21 10.67 -2.30
C ALA A 132 -5.80 10.99 -2.81
N LEU A 133 -4.77 10.43 -2.14
CA LEU A 133 -3.36 10.50 -2.51
C LEU A 133 -3.11 9.84 -3.87
N LEU A 134 -3.68 8.65 -4.10
CA LEU A 134 -3.53 7.92 -5.36
C LEU A 134 -4.09 8.73 -6.53
N TYR A 135 -5.35 9.17 -6.44
CA TYR A 135 -6.01 9.93 -7.51
C TYR A 135 -5.32 11.27 -7.80
N ALA A 136 -4.88 12.00 -6.76
CA ALA A 136 -4.16 13.25 -6.96
C ALA A 136 -2.77 13.02 -7.60
N THR A 137 -2.10 11.92 -7.25
CA THR A 137 -0.83 11.52 -7.88
C THR A 137 -1.01 11.19 -9.35
N GLU A 138 -2.08 10.47 -9.70
CA GLU A 138 -2.44 10.16 -11.08
C GLU A 138 -2.70 11.42 -11.91
N ALA A 139 -3.44 12.40 -11.36
CA ALA A 139 -3.63 13.69 -12.01
C ALA A 139 -2.31 14.42 -12.26
N LEU A 140 -1.40 14.42 -11.28
CA LEU A 140 -0.07 15.08 -11.39
C LEU A 140 0.89 14.40 -12.37
N LYS A 141 0.69 13.11 -12.71
CA LYS A 141 1.46 12.47 -13.77
C LYS A 141 1.18 13.09 -15.15
N LYS A 142 -0.02 13.62 -15.36
CA LYS A 142 -0.43 14.27 -16.62
C LYS A 142 -0.32 15.79 -16.57
N ASP A 143 -0.62 16.39 -15.42
CA ASP A 143 -0.48 17.83 -15.20
C ASP A 143 0.29 18.09 -13.88
N PRO A 144 1.63 18.10 -13.91
CA PRO A 144 2.48 18.26 -12.72
C PRO A 144 2.28 19.58 -11.96
N ASN A 145 1.72 20.59 -12.63
CA ASN A 145 1.51 21.93 -12.06
C ASN A 145 0.05 22.16 -11.67
N ASN A 146 -0.76 21.09 -11.54
CA ASN A 146 -2.15 21.23 -11.15
C ASN A 146 -2.28 21.61 -9.67
N VAL A 147 -2.59 22.88 -9.40
CA VAL A 147 -2.71 23.43 -8.03
C VAL A 147 -3.71 22.66 -7.17
N LYS A 148 -4.84 22.19 -7.74
CA LYS A 148 -5.85 21.40 -7.00
C LYS A 148 -5.31 20.03 -6.62
N ALA A 149 -4.57 19.37 -7.51
CA ALA A 149 -3.96 18.07 -7.22
C ALA A 149 -2.85 18.19 -6.17
N LEU A 150 -1.97 19.19 -6.29
CA LEU A 150 -0.92 19.47 -5.30
C LEU A 150 -1.52 19.70 -3.90
N TYR A 151 -2.54 20.55 -3.81
CA TYR A 151 -3.24 20.79 -2.55
C TYR A 151 -3.86 19.52 -1.97
N ARG A 152 -4.62 18.76 -2.77
CA ARG A 152 -5.30 17.54 -2.31
C ARG A 152 -4.32 16.45 -1.91
N ARG A 153 -3.22 16.29 -2.65
CA ARG A 153 -2.15 15.34 -2.34
C ARG A 153 -1.43 15.72 -1.05
N GLY A 154 -1.09 16.99 -0.87
CA GLY A 154 -0.50 17.51 0.37
C GLY A 154 -1.41 17.32 1.58
N LEU A 155 -2.70 17.65 1.45
CA LEU A 155 -3.70 17.40 2.50
C LEU A 155 -3.77 15.91 2.87
N ALA A 156 -3.88 15.03 1.87
CA ALA A 156 -3.92 13.59 2.12
C ALA A 156 -2.65 13.07 2.81
N ARG A 157 -1.48 13.53 2.38
CA ARG A 157 -0.18 13.20 3.00
C ARG A 157 -0.11 13.62 4.46
N ASN A 158 -0.60 14.81 4.83
CA ASN A 158 -0.69 15.22 6.23
C ASN A 158 -1.51 14.25 7.08
N HIS A 159 -2.67 13.83 6.58
CA HIS A 159 -3.52 12.87 7.28
C HIS A 159 -2.91 11.46 7.38
N LEU A 160 -1.99 11.13 6.47
CA LEU A 160 -1.25 9.86 6.45
C LEU A 160 0.08 9.92 7.23
N GLY A 161 0.39 11.04 7.90
CA GLY A 161 1.63 11.22 8.66
C GLY A 161 2.87 11.55 7.81
N LEU A 162 2.69 11.87 6.54
CA LEU A 162 3.74 12.21 5.58
C LEU A 162 3.90 13.74 5.46
N ALA A 163 4.12 14.42 6.60
CA ALA A 163 4.02 15.87 6.69
C ALA A 163 5.15 16.62 5.96
N ASP A 164 6.33 16.01 5.83
CA ASP A 164 7.44 16.59 5.06
C ASP A 164 7.13 16.54 3.55
N GLU A 165 6.70 15.39 3.04
CA GLU A 165 6.26 15.25 1.65
C GLU A 165 5.00 16.09 1.35
N ALA A 166 4.16 16.36 2.35
CA ALA A 166 3.04 17.28 2.23
C ALA A 166 3.52 18.72 2.04
N LEU A 167 4.56 19.17 2.76
CA LEU A 167 5.12 20.51 2.62
C LEU A 167 5.70 20.74 1.23
N GLU A 168 6.35 19.75 0.63
CA GLU A 168 6.86 19.84 -0.74
C GLU A 168 5.73 20.15 -1.74
N ASP A 169 4.66 19.35 -1.71
CA ASP A 169 3.49 19.56 -2.59
C ASP A 169 2.84 20.92 -2.36
N LEU A 170 2.64 21.30 -1.09
CA LEU A 170 1.96 22.53 -0.73
C LEU A 170 2.79 23.77 -1.06
N ASN A 171 4.11 23.73 -0.86
CA ASN A 171 5.00 24.81 -1.27
C ASN A 171 5.06 24.94 -2.80
N HIS A 172 5.07 23.82 -3.52
CA HIS A 172 4.96 23.84 -4.98
C HIS A 172 3.63 24.47 -5.41
N GLY A 173 2.50 24.03 -4.83
CA GLY A 173 1.19 24.63 -5.10
C GLY A 173 1.13 26.12 -4.77
N LEU A 174 1.76 26.57 -3.68
CA LEU A 174 1.84 27.97 -3.30
C LEU A 174 2.72 28.80 -4.24
N SER A 175 3.76 28.20 -4.83
CA SER A 175 4.58 28.88 -5.84
C SER A 175 3.81 29.15 -7.14
N LEU A 176 2.80 28.33 -7.44
CA LEU A 176 1.92 28.47 -8.61
C LEU A 176 0.71 29.37 -8.34
N ASP A 177 0.21 29.38 -7.11
CA ASP A 177 -0.90 30.23 -6.64
C ASP A 177 -0.58 30.79 -5.24
N SER A 178 0.14 31.91 -5.21
CA SER A 178 0.66 32.52 -3.98
C SER A 178 -0.40 33.06 -3.03
N ASP A 179 -1.63 33.25 -3.50
CA ASP A 179 -2.75 33.78 -2.71
C ASP A 179 -3.69 32.70 -2.17
N ASN A 180 -3.40 31.43 -2.47
CA ASN A 180 -4.22 30.32 -2.04
C ASN A 180 -4.29 30.16 -0.51
N LYS A 181 -5.39 30.60 0.09
CA LYS A 181 -5.60 30.55 1.55
C LYS A 181 -5.62 29.12 2.09
N SER A 182 -6.20 28.18 1.35
CA SER A 182 -6.30 26.78 1.76
C SER A 182 -4.94 26.12 1.85
N ILE A 183 -4.08 26.34 0.85
CA ILE A 183 -2.69 25.85 0.86
C ILE A 183 -1.91 26.45 2.04
N LYS A 184 -2.00 27.77 2.25
CA LYS A 184 -1.34 28.45 3.40
C LYS A 184 -1.75 27.84 4.73
N GLN A 185 -3.05 27.58 4.93
CA GLN A 185 -3.57 26.95 6.14
C GLN A 185 -3.03 25.53 6.32
N GLU A 186 -2.97 24.75 5.25
CA GLU A 186 -2.48 23.37 5.29
C GLU A 186 -0.96 23.30 5.55
N ILE A 187 -0.18 24.25 5.03
CA ILE A 187 1.26 24.39 5.36
C ILE A 187 1.46 24.61 6.86
N ILE A 188 0.64 25.47 7.47
CA ILE A 188 0.71 25.73 8.92
C ILE A 188 0.46 24.44 9.71
N LYS A 189 -0.53 23.63 9.30
CA LYS A 189 -0.79 22.32 9.91
C LYS A 189 0.39 21.38 9.75
N SER A 190 0.95 21.27 8.53
CA SER A 190 2.10 20.42 8.23
C SER A 190 3.30 20.77 9.11
N LYS A 191 3.64 22.07 9.19
CA LYS A 191 4.73 22.58 10.05
C LYS A 191 4.49 22.26 11.53
N LYS A 192 3.24 22.35 11.99
CA LYS A 192 2.89 21.99 13.36
C LYS A 192 3.06 20.50 13.62
N ILE A 193 2.60 19.63 12.71
CA ILE A 193 2.78 18.17 12.82
C ILE A 193 4.27 17.83 12.94
N ILE A 194 5.11 18.41 12.08
CA ILE A 194 6.57 18.21 12.10
C ILE A 194 7.18 18.72 13.42
N ALA A 195 6.79 19.91 13.87
CA ALA A 195 7.30 20.48 15.11
C ALA A 195 6.89 19.65 16.34
N ASP A 196 5.65 19.17 16.38
CA ASP A 196 5.13 18.32 17.46
C ASP A 196 5.82 16.94 17.44
N ALA A 197 6.08 16.38 16.26
CA ALA A 197 6.87 15.16 16.10
C ALA A 197 8.30 15.34 16.63
N LYS A 198 9.00 16.41 16.21
CA LYS A 198 10.35 16.76 16.71
C LYS A 198 10.37 17.01 18.22
N LYS A 199 9.31 17.62 18.77
CA LYS A 199 9.20 17.85 20.23
C LYS A 199 8.99 16.53 20.98
N LYS A 200 8.13 15.65 20.48
CA LYS A 200 7.92 14.30 21.06
C LYS A 200 9.20 13.49 21.00
N GLU A 201 9.87 13.49 19.86
CA GLU A 201 11.17 12.86 19.65
C GLU A 201 12.21 13.38 20.66
N LYS A 202 12.36 14.71 20.77
CA LYS A 202 13.25 15.34 21.76
C LYS A 202 12.88 14.97 23.20
N ALA A 203 11.60 14.85 23.53
CA ALA A 203 11.16 14.46 24.87
C ALA A 203 11.44 12.98 25.16
N ILE A 204 11.21 12.10 24.19
CA ILE A 204 11.55 10.66 24.28
C ILE A 204 13.06 10.51 24.48
N TYR A 205 13.88 11.14 23.64
CA TYR A 205 15.33 11.10 23.77
C TYR A 205 15.83 11.79 25.04
N GLY A 206 15.29 12.95 25.42
CA GLY A 206 15.65 13.63 26.66
C GLY A 206 15.36 12.79 27.91
N ASN A 207 14.25 12.06 27.93
CA ASN A 207 13.92 11.11 29.00
C ASN A 207 14.75 9.83 28.96
N LEU A 208 15.19 9.41 27.78
CA LEU A 208 16.10 8.29 27.61
C LEU A 208 17.50 8.65 28.16
N PHE A 209 17.99 9.87 27.92
CA PHE A 209 19.28 10.33 28.45
C PHE A 209 19.27 10.64 29.94
N SER A 210 18.17 11.15 30.50
CA SER A 210 18.10 11.41 31.94
C SER A 210 18.10 10.12 32.78
N LYS A 211 17.67 8.99 32.20
CA LYS A 211 17.72 7.66 32.84
C LYS A 211 19.06 6.93 32.64
N VAL A 212 19.91 7.42 31.75
CA VAL A 212 21.28 6.91 31.54
C VAL A 212 22.23 7.91 32.19
N SER A 213 22.29 7.92 33.53
CA SER A 213 23.25 8.78 34.23
C SER A 213 24.55 8.04 34.55
N VAL A 214 25.63 8.83 34.48
CA VAL A 214 26.98 8.59 35.02
C VAL A 214 27.87 7.68 34.18
N TYR A 215 28.56 8.24 33.19
CA TYR A 215 30.03 8.19 33.05
C TYR A 215 30.42 9.23 31.98
N ASP A 216 31.03 10.33 32.45
CA ASP A 216 31.81 11.23 31.60
C ASP A 216 32.88 10.41 30.85
N ASP A 217 33.10 10.75 29.57
CA ASP A 217 34.00 10.14 28.57
C ASP A 217 33.36 9.34 27.43
N LYS A 218 32.04 9.37 27.21
CA LYS A 218 31.42 8.66 26.07
C LYS A 218 30.82 9.58 25.00
N GLU A 219 31.18 9.25 23.75
CA GLU A 219 30.69 9.87 22.51
C GLU A 219 29.20 10.23 22.59
N ALA A 220 28.85 11.41 22.06
CA ALA A 220 27.47 11.86 22.00
C ALA A 220 26.56 10.74 21.46
N PRO A 221 25.39 10.53 22.08
CA PRO A 221 24.50 9.44 21.71
C PRO A 221 24.06 9.60 20.25
N ILE A 222 24.31 8.57 19.46
CA ILE A 222 23.97 8.56 18.05
C ILE A 222 22.45 8.41 17.93
N VAL A 223 21.82 9.43 17.35
CA VAL A 223 20.43 9.35 16.89
C VAL A 223 20.48 8.87 15.44
N PRO A 224 20.17 7.60 15.15
CA PRO A 224 20.26 7.07 13.81
C PRO A 224 19.14 7.62 12.92
N GLY A 225 19.40 7.77 11.63
CA GLY A 225 18.36 8.20 10.69
C GLY A 225 18.19 9.72 10.55
N LEU A 226 19.09 10.53 11.14
CA LEU A 226 18.99 12.00 11.08
C LEU A 226 19.39 12.59 9.73
N SER A 227 20.22 11.89 8.95
CA SER A 227 20.60 12.38 7.63
C SER A 227 19.41 12.35 6.66
N GLU A 228 19.12 13.48 6.02
CA GLU A 228 18.12 13.59 4.94
C GLU A 228 18.49 12.72 3.71
N ASN A 229 19.77 12.34 3.59
CA ASN A 229 20.27 11.48 2.52
C ASN A 229 20.12 9.98 2.81
N ASN A 230 19.56 9.61 3.97
CA ASN A 230 19.37 8.21 4.31
C ASN A 230 18.36 7.56 3.34
N PRO A 231 18.72 6.42 2.71
CA PRO A 231 17.84 5.77 1.75
C PRO A 231 16.55 5.29 2.41
N LYS A 232 15.44 5.44 1.68
CA LYS A 232 14.18 4.76 1.97
C LYS A 232 14.04 3.59 0.99
N VAL A 233 13.58 2.45 1.48
CA VAL A 233 13.28 1.26 0.67
C VAL A 233 11.90 0.73 1.05
N PHE A 234 11.29 -0.04 0.16
CA PHE A 234 10.01 -0.68 0.42
C PHE A 234 10.05 -2.20 0.24
N LEU A 235 9.17 -2.89 0.97
CA LEU A 235 8.83 -4.29 0.79
C LEU A 235 7.30 -4.41 0.64
N ASP A 236 6.83 -4.83 -0.53
CA ASP A 236 5.42 -5.22 -0.75
C ASP A 236 5.22 -6.65 -0.27
N ILE A 237 4.24 -6.86 0.61
CA ILE A 237 4.04 -8.13 1.28
C ILE A 237 2.75 -8.81 0.82
N ASP A 238 2.90 -10.10 0.49
CA ASP A 238 1.79 -11.02 0.25
C ASP A 238 1.70 -12.04 1.38
N ILE A 239 0.48 -12.40 1.76
CA ILE A 239 0.19 -13.57 2.58
C ILE A 239 -0.69 -14.52 1.77
N ASP A 240 -0.21 -15.75 1.56
CA ASP A 240 -0.96 -16.79 0.82
C ASP A 240 -1.39 -16.30 -0.59
N GLY A 241 -0.48 -15.59 -1.26
CA GLY A 241 -0.70 -15.00 -2.59
C GLY A 241 -1.64 -13.79 -2.63
N LYS A 242 -1.99 -13.21 -1.47
CA LYS A 242 -2.83 -12.01 -1.37
C LYS A 242 -2.00 -10.83 -0.87
N PRO A 243 -1.96 -9.71 -1.61
CA PRO A 243 -1.32 -8.49 -1.13
C PRO A 243 -1.97 -7.97 0.13
N ILE A 244 -1.15 -7.71 1.16
CA ILE A 244 -1.60 -7.15 2.45
C ILE A 244 -1.10 -5.73 2.69
N GLY A 245 -0.13 -5.26 1.90
CA GLY A 245 0.34 -3.88 1.93
C GLY A 245 1.86 -3.77 1.86
N ARG A 246 2.37 -2.58 2.16
CA ARG A 246 3.77 -2.20 2.02
C ARG A 246 4.39 -1.82 3.36
N LEU A 247 5.60 -2.32 3.61
CA LEU A 247 6.51 -1.78 4.61
C LEU A 247 7.42 -0.75 3.93
N VAL A 248 7.52 0.46 4.48
CA VAL A 248 8.55 1.45 4.07
C VAL A 248 9.55 1.58 5.19
N ILE A 249 10.82 1.50 4.84
CA ILE A 249 11.95 1.38 5.76
C ILE A 249 12.93 2.51 5.48
N LEU A 250 13.30 3.25 6.52
CA LEU A 250 14.45 4.16 6.50
C LEU A 250 15.72 3.38 6.88
N LEU A 251 16.75 3.44 6.04
CA LEU A 251 18.05 2.81 6.31
C LEU A 251 19.02 3.80 6.94
N TYR A 252 19.74 3.37 7.98
CA TYR A 252 20.69 4.19 8.74
C TYR A 252 22.07 4.22 8.07
N ALA A 253 22.13 4.67 6.82
CA ALA A 253 23.37 4.73 6.04
C ALA A 253 24.40 5.73 6.63
N ASP A 254 23.93 6.70 7.41
CA ASP A 254 24.76 7.60 8.21
C ASP A 254 25.47 6.93 9.39
N VAL A 255 24.94 5.82 9.91
CA VAL A 255 25.50 5.11 11.07
C VAL A 255 26.17 3.79 10.69
N VAL A 256 25.58 3.06 9.74
CA VAL A 256 26.03 1.75 9.27
C VAL A 256 25.97 1.66 7.74
N PRO A 257 26.75 2.50 7.01
CA PRO A 257 26.71 2.59 5.55
C PRO A 257 26.88 1.24 4.84
N LYS A 258 27.75 0.35 5.33
CA LYS A 258 27.99 -0.94 4.67
C LYS A 258 26.80 -1.87 4.81
N THR A 259 26.22 -1.94 6.01
CA THR A 259 25.05 -2.78 6.31
C THR A 259 23.81 -2.26 5.59
N ALA A 260 23.61 -0.94 5.60
CA ALA A 260 22.54 -0.26 4.86
C ALA A 260 22.67 -0.49 3.34
N THR A 261 23.87 -0.35 2.78
CA THR A 261 24.14 -0.58 1.35
C THR A 261 23.84 -2.03 0.95
N ASN A 262 24.21 -3.00 1.78
CA ASN A 262 23.89 -4.41 1.54
C ASN A 262 22.37 -4.62 1.44
N PHE A 263 21.60 -4.10 2.40
CA PHE A 263 20.14 -4.23 2.39
C PHE A 263 19.51 -3.50 1.19
N LEU A 264 19.94 -2.27 0.92
CA LEU A 264 19.49 -1.44 -0.20
C LEU A 264 19.69 -2.18 -1.54
N SER A 265 20.90 -2.66 -1.81
CA SER A 265 21.21 -3.34 -3.06
C SER A 265 20.45 -4.67 -3.21
N LEU A 266 20.14 -5.36 -2.11
CA LEU A 266 19.28 -6.55 -2.12
C LEU A 266 17.80 -6.20 -2.31
N CYS A 267 17.36 -4.98 -1.97
CA CYS A 267 16.03 -4.48 -2.34
C CYS A 267 15.95 -4.10 -3.82
N THR A 268 17.01 -3.55 -4.43
CA THR A 268 17.01 -3.12 -5.84
C THR A 268 17.36 -4.24 -6.82
N GLY A 269 18.13 -5.24 -6.38
CA GLY A 269 18.60 -6.34 -7.23
C GLY A 269 19.74 -5.93 -8.17
N GLU A 270 20.34 -4.76 -7.98
CA GLU A 270 21.32 -4.16 -8.89
C GLU A 270 22.65 -4.93 -8.97
N LYS A 271 22.92 -5.84 -8.03
CA LYS A 271 24.19 -6.58 -7.92
C LYS A 271 24.19 -7.90 -8.68
N GLY A 272 23.12 -8.22 -9.41
CA GLY A 272 23.07 -9.38 -10.30
C GLY A 272 22.88 -10.70 -9.53
N LEU A 273 23.77 -11.66 -9.75
CA LEU A 273 23.65 -13.03 -9.24
C LEU A 273 24.73 -13.34 -8.20
N THR A 274 24.42 -14.25 -7.28
CA THR A 274 25.39 -14.92 -6.42
C THR A 274 26.34 -15.79 -7.23
N SER A 275 27.41 -16.26 -6.58
CA SER A 275 28.32 -17.27 -7.14
C SER A 275 27.62 -18.57 -7.60
N SER A 276 26.46 -18.88 -7.01
CA SER A 276 25.64 -20.05 -7.35
C SER A 276 24.52 -19.75 -8.35
N GLY A 277 24.50 -18.56 -8.96
CA GLY A 277 23.52 -18.18 -9.98
C GLY A 277 22.15 -17.75 -9.44
N ILE A 278 22.02 -17.52 -8.12
CA ILE A 278 20.76 -17.06 -7.50
C ILE A 278 20.74 -15.53 -7.52
N PRO A 279 19.65 -14.85 -7.91
CA PRO A 279 19.58 -13.39 -7.84
C PRO A 279 19.86 -12.84 -6.44
N LEU A 280 20.74 -11.83 -6.36
CA LEU A 280 20.99 -11.03 -5.15
C LEU A 280 19.83 -10.05 -4.93
N HIS A 281 18.64 -10.57 -4.59
CA HIS A 281 17.41 -9.80 -4.56
C HIS A 281 16.38 -10.37 -3.57
N TYR A 282 15.70 -9.51 -2.82
CA TYR A 282 14.68 -9.94 -1.85
C TYR A 282 13.32 -10.28 -2.49
N LYS A 283 13.05 -9.85 -3.72
CA LYS A 283 11.79 -10.17 -4.40
C LYS A 283 11.60 -11.68 -4.51
N GLY A 284 10.48 -12.17 -4.02
CA GLY A 284 10.13 -13.59 -3.95
C GLY A 284 10.66 -14.30 -2.69
N SER A 285 11.49 -13.65 -1.87
CA SER A 285 11.95 -14.21 -0.60
C SER A 285 10.83 -14.23 0.44
N SER A 286 10.84 -15.23 1.32
CA SER A 286 9.86 -15.37 2.40
C SER A 286 10.36 -14.86 3.75
N PHE A 287 9.43 -14.46 4.62
CA PHE A 287 9.66 -14.47 6.06
C PHE A 287 9.52 -15.91 6.56
N HIS A 288 10.64 -16.52 6.92
CA HIS A 288 10.71 -17.94 7.27
C HIS A 288 10.50 -18.20 8.77
N ARG A 289 10.48 -17.14 9.59
CA ARG A 289 10.27 -17.23 11.04
C ARG A 289 9.51 -16.01 11.55
N VAL A 290 8.47 -16.24 12.37
CA VAL A 290 7.63 -15.20 12.98
C VAL A 290 7.39 -15.54 14.45
N ILE A 291 7.83 -14.68 15.36
CA ILE A 291 7.62 -14.86 16.80
C ILE A 291 6.84 -13.66 17.31
N LYS A 292 5.56 -13.89 17.61
CA LYS A 292 4.67 -12.88 18.17
C LYS A 292 5.22 -12.30 19.47
N GLY A 293 5.23 -10.97 19.56
CA GLY A 293 5.78 -10.19 20.66
C GLY A 293 7.30 -10.01 20.59
N PHE A 294 7.99 -10.59 19.60
CA PHE A 294 9.44 -10.54 19.51
C PHE A 294 9.93 -10.00 18.17
N MET A 295 9.81 -10.76 17.07
CA MET A 295 10.34 -10.36 15.77
C MET A 295 9.78 -11.19 14.60
N ILE A 296 9.90 -10.64 13.39
CA ILE A 296 9.73 -11.38 12.12
C ILE A 296 11.07 -11.42 11.39
N GLN A 297 11.47 -12.59 10.89
CA GLN A 297 12.78 -12.81 10.25
C GLN A 297 12.60 -13.23 8.79
N GLY A 298 13.39 -12.60 7.92
CA GLY A 298 13.39 -12.83 6.49
C GLY A 298 14.79 -12.69 5.88
N GLY A 299 14.84 -12.60 4.56
CA GLY A 299 16.09 -12.35 3.82
C GLY A 299 16.91 -13.57 3.46
N ASP A 300 16.40 -14.79 3.65
CA ASP A 300 16.99 -16.00 3.05
C ASP A 300 16.40 -16.24 1.65
N PHE A 301 16.93 -15.54 0.66
CA PHE A 301 16.53 -15.70 -0.74
C PHE A 301 17.18 -16.91 -1.44
N THR A 302 18.10 -17.62 -0.77
CA THR A 302 18.82 -18.75 -1.38
C THR A 302 18.17 -20.10 -1.12
N LYS A 303 17.62 -20.30 0.08
CA LYS A 303 16.98 -21.56 0.51
C LYS A 303 15.57 -21.36 1.05
N GLY A 304 15.25 -20.17 1.57
CA GLY A 304 13.93 -19.83 2.10
C GLY A 304 13.57 -20.54 3.42
N ASP A 305 14.52 -21.20 4.08
CA ASP A 305 14.30 -21.97 5.30
C ASP A 305 15.06 -21.43 6.53
N GLY A 306 15.82 -20.35 6.34
CA GLY A 306 16.63 -19.70 7.38
C GLY A 306 18.06 -20.24 7.46
N THR A 307 18.43 -21.24 6.65
CA THR A 307 19.79 -21.80 6.61
C THR A 307 20.65 -21.22 5.48
N GLY A 308 20.11 -20.27 4.71
CA GLY A 308 20.79 -19.64 3.58
C GLY A 308 21.05 -18.15 3.76
N GLY A 309 21.16 -17.44 2.64
CA GLY A 309 21.37 -16.00 2.55
C GLY A 309 22.82 -15.63 2.30
N GLU A 310 23.02 -14.68 1.39
CA GLU A 310 24.33 -14.20 0.93
C GLU A 310 24.30 -12.67 0.84
N SER A 311 25.42 -12.01 1.15
CA SER A 311 25.53 -10.56 1.04
C SER A 311 25.99 -10.14 -0.35
N ILE A 312 25.83 -8.86 -0.69
CA ILE A 312 26.40 -8.30 -1.92
C ILE A 312 27.94 -8.31 -1.95
N TYR A 313 28.57 -8.62 -0.80
CA TYR A 313 30.02 -8.69 -0.64
C TYR A 313 30.54 -10.14 -0.64
N GLY A 314 29.68 -11.13 -0.94
CA GLY A 314 29.96 -12.56 -0.85
C GLY A 314 29.21 -13.22 0.31
N SER A 315 29.69 -14.37 0.79
CA SER A 315 28.95 -15.21 1.75
C SER A 315 28.53 -14.47 3.03
N LYS A 316 29.47 -13.80 3.71
CA LYS A 316 29.25 -13.05 4.95
C LYS A 316 30.10 -11.78 5.02
N PHE A 317 29.71 -10.85 5.88
CA PHE A 317 30.48 -9.65 6.21
C PHE A 317 30.43 -9.33 7.71
N ASN A 318 31.40 -8.52 8.15
CA ASN A 318 31.60 -8.17 9.57
C ASN A 318 30.47 -7.31 10.14
N ASP A 319 30.32 -7.33 11.47
CA ASP A 319 29.49 -6.36 12.18
C ASP A 319 30.11 -4.97 12.02
N GLU A 320 29.28 -3.99 11.70
CA GLU A 320 29.78 -2.64 11.40
C GLU A 320 29.95 -1.83 12.68
N ASN A 321 28.90 -1.72 13.49
CA ASN A 321 28.96 -1.27 14.87
C ASN A 321 27.68 -1.66 15.63
N PHE A 322 27.66 -1.40 16.94
CA PHE A 322 26.53 -1.64 17.83
C PHE A 322 26.07 -0.37 18.55
N LYS A 323 26.20 0.79 17.87
CA LYS A 323 25.93 2.11 18.45
C LYS A 323 24.43 2.33 18.67
N VAL A 324 23.60 1.84 17.75
CA VAL A 324 22.13 1.81 17.87
C VAL A 324 21.71 0.58 18.69
N LYS A 325 20.74 0.78 19.60
CA LYS A 325 20.21 -0.25 20.51
C LYS A 325 18.78 -0.62 20.13
N HIS A 326 18.35 -1.82 20.51
CA HIS A 326 17.01 -2.32 20.20
C HIS A 326 15.97 -1.80 21.20
N THR A 327 15.72 -0.50 21.17
CA THR A 327 14.92 0.21 22.19
C THR A 327 13.42 0.25 21.91
N GLU A 328 12.98 -0.15 20.72
CA GLU A 328 11.59 -0.03 20.29
C GLU A 328 11.23 -1.08 19.22
N GLY A 329 9.94 -1.13 18.86
CA GLY A 329 9.45 -1.92 17.75
C GLY A 329 9.72 -1.26 16.39
N GLY A 330 9.77 -2.07 15.34
CA GLY A 330 9.98 -1.64 13.97
C GLY A 330 11.44 -1.45 13.58
N LEU A 331 12.40 -1.77 14.46
CA LEU A 331 13.82 -1.69 14.14
C LEU A 331 14.25 -2.90 13.29
N LEU A 332 15.01 -2.63 12.23
CA LEU A 332 15.63 -3.65 11.41
C LEU A 332 17.04 -3.94 11.92
N SER A 333 17.36 -5.22 12.06
CA SER A 333 18.65 -5.66 12.57
C SER A 333 19.11 -6.95 11.91
N MET A 334 20.42 -7.13 11.79
CA MET A 334 21.00 -8.27 11.09
C MET A 334 20.77 -9.58 11.85
N ALA A 335 20.24 -10.58 11.16
CA ALA A 335 20.21 -11.95 11.67
C ALA A 335 21.54 -12.63 11.30
N ASN A 336 22.39 -12.85 12.30
CA ASN A 336 23.71 -13.46 12.14
C ASN A 336 23.83 -14.74 12.99
N ALA A 337 24.82 -15.57 12.68
CA ALA A 337 25.11 -16.83 13.38
C ALA A 337 26.17 -16.64 14.49
N GLY A 338 26.37 -15.40 14.94
CA GLY A 338 27.47 -14.99 15.81
C GLY A 338 28.24 -13.79 15.26
N PRO A 339 29.24 -13.30 16.00
CA PRO A 339 29.98 -12.09 15.63
C PRO A 339 30.55 -12.18 14.21
N ASN A 340 30.40 -11.09 13.45
CA ASN A 340 30.94 -10.91 12.11
C ASN A 340 30.41 -11.89 11.05
N THR A 341 29.17 -12.37 11.21
CA THR A 341 28.55 -13.30 10.27
C THR A 341 27.26 -12.73 9.64
N ASN A 342 27.28 -11.44 9.33
CA ASN A 342 26.15 -10.80 8.64
C ASN A 342 26.06 -11.30 7.19
N GLY A 343 24.84 -11.47 6.69
CA GLY A 343 24.57 -11.88 5.30
C GLY A 343 23.42 -11.07 4.74
N SER A 344 22.40 -11.74 4.21
CA SER A 344 21.14 -11.09 3.79
C SER A 344 20.00 -11.23 4.79
N GLN A 345 20.14 -12.11 5.78
CA GLN A 345 19.05 -12.31 6.72
C GLN A 345 18.94 -11.13 7.69
N PHE A 346 17.71 -10.74 7.96
CA PHE A 346 17.37 -9.64 8.87
C PHE A 346 16.14 -10.01 9.69
N PHE A 347 15.95 -9.31 10.80
CA PHE A 347 14.70 -9.33 11.55
C PHE A 347 14.18 -7.92 11.82
N ILE A 348 12.86 -7.81 11.96
CA ILE A 348 12.16 -6.59 12.37
C ILE A 348 11.59 -6.82 13.77
N THR A 349 11.90 -5.95 14.73
CA THR A 349 11.47 -6.09 16.12
C THR A 349 9.99 -5.74 16.31
N SER A 350 9.30 -6.44 17.21
CA SER A 350 7.92 -6.10 17.66
C SER A 350 7.91 -5.09 18.83
N GLY A 351 9.03 -4.98 19.52
CA GLY A 351 9.21 -4.13 20.69
C GLY A 351 10.67 -4.06 21.12
N PRO A 352 10.95 -3.46 22.29
CA PRO A 352 12.30 -3.38 22.83
C PRO A 352 12.90 -4.77 23.07
N THR A 353 14.12 -5.02 22.58
CA THR A 353 14.81 -6.32 22.66
C THR A 353 16.27 -6.18 23.11
N PRO A 354 16.53 -5.66 24.33
CA PRO A 354 17.89 -5.31 24.80
C PRO A 354 18.86 -6.50 24.88
N HIS A 355 18.36 -7.74 24.94
CA HIS A 355 19.20 -8.95 24.95
C HIS A 355 19.94 -9.21 23.62
N LEU A 356 19.54 -8.51 22.55
CA LEU A 356 20.17 -8.51 21.22
C LEU A 356 21.25 -7.43 21.06
N ASP A 357 21.34 -6.49 22.00
CA ASP A 357 22.30 -5.39 21.95
C ASP A 357 23.74 -5.91 22.03
N GLY A 358 24.63 -5.33 21.21
CA GLY A 358 26.03 -5.73 21.12
C GLY A 358 26.27 -7.05 20.36
N LYS A 359 25.21 -7.65 19.78
CA LYS A 359 25.29 -8.90 19.01
C LYS A 359 24.77 -8.75 17.59
N HIS A 360 23.76 -7.90 17.40
CA HIS A 360 23.12 -7.68 16.11
C HIS A 360 23.18 -6.20 15.74
N THR A 361 23.65 -5.90 14.53
CA THR A 361 23.73 -4.54 14.00
C THR A 361 22.34 -4.06 13.58
N VAL A 362 21.80 -3.04 14.27
CA VAL A 362 20.60 -2.32 13.84
C VAL A 362 20.95 -1.39 12.69
N PHE A 363 20.21 -1.47 11.59
CA PHE A 363 20.53 -0.76 10.35
C PHE A 363 19.37 -0.02 9.70
N GLY A 364 18.18 -0.05 10.29
CA GLY A 364 17.05 0.73 9.78
C GLY A 364 15.82 0.67 10.68
N LYS A 365 14.76 1.35 10.26
CA LYS A 365 13.47 1.35 10.93
C LYS A 365 12.31 1.39 9.95
N VAL A 366 11.26 0.64 10.23
CA VAL A 366 9.97 0.73 9.55
C VAL A 366 9.34 2.08 9.88
N ILE A 367 9.19 2.94 8.87
CA ILE A 367 8.57 4.26 8.97
C ILE A 367 7.12 4.28 8.46
N HIS A 368 6.71 3.25 7.71
CA HIS A 368 5.32 3.06 7.29
C HIS A 368 4.98 1.57 7.24
N GLY A 369 3.73 1.23 7.58
CA GLY A 369 3.22 -0.15 7.56
C GLY A 369 3.50 -0.95 8.83
N TYR A 370 4.04 -0.35 9.89
CA TYR A 370 4.31 -1.07 11.14
C TYR A 370 3.02 -1.53 11.84
N ASP A 371 2.10 -0.61 12.13
CA ASP A 371 0.85 -0.92 12.86
C ASP A 371 -0.18 -1.67 12.01
N THR A 372 0.05 -1.80 10.70
CA THR A 372 -0.85 -2.48 9.76
C THR A 372 -0.21 -3.77 9.24
N VAL A 373 0.77 -3.66 8.33
CA VAL A 373 1.39 -4.79 7.62
C VAL A 373 2.22 -5.65 8.57
N PHE A 374 3.14 -5.05 9.32
CA PHE A 374 3.98 -5.81 10.26
C PHE A 374 3.13 -6.51 11.32
N LYS A 375 2.18 -5.81 11.95
CA LYS A 375 1.28 -6.41 12.96
C LYS A 375 0.44 -7.54 12.39
N THR A 376 -0.01 -7.42 11.13
CA THR A 376 -0.71 -8.52 10.43
C THR A 376 0.18 -9.75 10.21
N ILE A 377 1.45 -9.56 9.83
CA ILE A 377 2.42 -10.67 9.70
C ILE A 377 2.66 -11.31 11.07
N GLU A 378 2.86 -10.49 12.10
CA GLU A 378 3.15 -10.93 13.46
C GLU A 378 2.02 -11.80 14.07
N ASP A 379 0.77 -11.49 13.73
CA ASP A 379 -0.41 -12.21 14.22
C ASP A 379 -0.71 -13.51 13.45
N ILE A 380 0.12 -13.88 12.47
CA ILE A 380 -0.08 -15.10 11.70
C ILE A 380 0.16 -16.35 12.55
N ALA A 381 -0.64 -17.39 12.32
CA ALA A 381 -0.42 -18.67 12.97
C ALA A 381 0.90 -19.30 12.49
N THR A 382 1.70 -19.79 13.43
CA THR A 382 2.99 -20.44 13.17
C THR A 382 2.99 -21.90 13.59
N GLY A 383 3.80 -22.69 12.91
CA GLY A 383 4.05 -24.10 13.19
C GLY A 383 5.40 -24.33 13.89
N PRO A 384 5.98 -25.54 13.77
CA PRO A 384 7.30 -25.84 14.30
C PRO A 384 8.38 -24.84 13.83
N ASN A 385 9.34 -24.55 14.71
CA ASN A 385 10.42 -23.57 14.49
C ASN A 385 9.92 -22.14 14.19
N ASP A 386 8.73 -21.80 14.68
CA ASP A 386 8.08 -20.50 14.47
C ASP A 386 7.83 -20.16 12.99
N LYS A 387 7.77 -21.17 12.12
CA LYS A 387 7.54 -20.97 10.68
C LYS A 387 6.06 -20.62 10.42
N PRO A 388 5.75 -19.56 9.66
CA PRO A 388 4.37 -19.24 9.28
C PRO A 388 3.66 -20.40 8.60
N LEU A 389 2.43 -20.71 9.01
CA LEU A 389 1.60 -21.74 8.37
C LEU A 389 1.13 -21.31 6.98
N LYS A 390 0.91 -20.00 6.80
CA LYS A 390 0.64 -19.39 5.50
C LYS A 390 1.91 -18.70 5.02
N PRO A 391 2.32 -18.88 3.75
CA PRO A 391 3.51 -18.22 3.22
C PRO A 391 3.38 -16.70 3.32
N VAL A 392 4.40 -16.04 3.87
CA VAL A 392 4.54 -14.58 3.90
C VAL A 392 5.70 -14.21 2.99
N ILE A 393 5.42 -13.57 1.87
CA ILE A 393 6.37 -13.35 0.77
C ILE A 393 6.58 -11.85 0.55
N ILE A 394 7.84 -11.47 0.29
CA ILE A 394 8.19 -10.16 -0.25
C ILE A 394 7.88 -10.20 -1.76
N ALA A 395 6.67 -9.81 -2.14
CA ALA A 395 6.18 -9.89 -3.52
C ALA A 395 6.93 -8.92 -4.45
N ASN A 396 7.35 -7.78 -3.92
CA ASN A 396 8.18 -6.81 -4.62
C ASN A 396 8.99 -5.98 -3.61
N CYS A 397 10.11 -5.41 -4.04
CA CYS A 397 10.94 -4.54 -3.24
C CYS A 397 11.71 -3.55 -4.11
N GLY A 398 12.21 -2.47 -3.51
CA GLY A 398 12.94 -1.42 -4.22
C GLY A 398 13.16 -0.17 -3.37
N VAL A 399 13.49 0.93 -4.04
CA VAL A 399 13.60 2.28 -3.48
C VAL A 399 12.32 3.08 -3.66
#